data_AF-A0A7J7MFI7-F1
#
_entry.id   AF-A0A7J7MFI7-F1
#
_cell.length_a   1.000
_cell.length_b   1.000
_cell.length_c   1.000
_cell.angle_alpha   90.00
_cell.angle_beta   90.00
_cell.angle_gamma   90.00
#
_symmetry.space_group_name_H-M   'P 1'
#
loop_
_entity.id
_entity.type
_entity.pdbx_description
1 polymer ?
#
loop_
_entity_poly.entity_id
_entity_poly.type
_entity_poly.pdbx_seq_one_letter_code
_entity_poly.pdbx_strand_id
1 'polypeptide(L)'
;METPPSHEGEGTRSKSRRGRYNSDLESILRKSWYHLRLSVRHPSRVPTWDAIVLTAASPEQAELYEWQLSRAKRMGRIASSTVTLAVPDPEGARIGSGAATLNAISALARHFQCLGVATTQGELDKVGSDIDVYWISFEEL
;
A
#
# COMPACT_ATOMS: atom_id res chain seq x y z
N MET A 1 -0.68 69.62 3.89
CA MET A 1 -1.38 68.67 4.79
C MET A 1 -1.87 67.57 3.87
N GLU A 2 -0.99 66.63 3.53
CA GLU A 2 -1.24 65.61 2.51
C GLU A 2 -1.73 64.33 3.22
N THR A 3 -2.88 63.81 2.82
CA THR A 3 -3.41 62.54 3.32
C THR A 3 -2.66 61.36 2.68
N PRO A 4 -2.25 60.33 3.44
CA PRO A 4 -1.59 59.17 2.87
C PRO A 4 -2.58 58.31 2.05
N PRO A 5 -2.11 57.63 0.99
CA PRO A 5 -2.96 56.76 0.18
C PRO A 5 -3.30 55.48 0.94
N SER A 6 -4.56 55.07 0.84
CA SER A 6 -5.09 53.82 1.37
C SER A 6 -4.55 52.61 0.59
N HIS A 7 -3.89 51.70 1.30
CA HIS A 7 -3.44 50.40 0.78
C HIS A 7 -4.60 49.39 0.75
N GLU A 8 -5.29 49.30 -0.38
CA GLU A 8 -6.27 48.23 -0.67
C GLU A 8 -5.77 47.40 -1.86
N GLY A 9 -5.09 46.27 -1.62
CA GLY A 9 -4.55 45.48 -2.74
C GLY A 9 -3.99 44.07 -2.51
N GLU A 10 -3.92 43.54 -1.28
CA GLU A 10 -3.24 42.25 -1.05
C GLU A 10 -4.16 41.01 -0.92
N GLY A 11 -5.48 41.18 -0.81
CA GLY A 11 -6.41 40.08 -0.51
C GLY A 11 -6.80 39.15 -1.67
N THR A 12 -6.57 39.52 -2.94
CA THR A 12 -7.16 38.84 -4.11
C THR A 12 -6.22 37.85 -4.79
N ARG A 13 -4.90 38.07 -4.72
CA ARG A 13 -3.89 37.27 -5.44
C ARG A 13 -3.65 35.88 -4.83
N SER A 14 -3.82 35.73 -3.52
CA SER A 14 -3.64 34.47 -2.80
C SER A 14 -4.77 33.46 -3.07
N LYS A 15 -6.02 33.94 -3.17
CA LYS A 15 -7.19 33.10 -3.45
C LYS A 15 -7.15 32.46 -4.85
N SER A 16 -6.63 33.16 -5.85
CA SER A 16 -6.57 32.64 -7.23
C SER A 16 -5.49 31.56 -7.44
N ARG A 17 -4.38 31.60 -6.68
CA ARG A 17 -3.34 30.56 -6.72
C ARG A 17 -3.82 29.25 -6.09
N ARG A 18 -4.52 29.33 -4.96
CA ARG A 18 -5.10 28.16 -4.29
C ARG A 18 -6.19 27.49 -5.13
N GLY A 19 -7.01 28.28 -5.82
CA GLY A 19 -8.00 27.77 -6.78
C GLY A 19 -7.36 26.96 -7.92
N ARG A 20 -6.25 27.46 -8.48
CA ARG A 20 -5.50 26.77 -9.55
C ARG A 20 -4.88 25.45 -9.09
N TYR A 21 -4.25 25.45 -7.91
CA TYR A 21 -3.71 24.23 -7.30
C TYR A 21 -4.80 23.16 -7.08
N ASN A 22 -5.97 23.56 -6.60
CA ASN A 22 -7.09 22.63 -6.39
C ASN A 22 -7.60 22.03 -7.70
N SER A 23 -7.73 22.84 -8.77
CA SER A 23 -8.13 22.33 -10.09
C SER A 23 -7.09 21.37 -10.68
N ASP A 24 -5.81 21.65 -10.46
CA ASP A 24 -4.71 20.78 -10.90
C ASP A 24 -4.72 19.45 -10.14
N LEU A 25 -4.92 19.50 -8.82
CA LEU A 25 -5.02 18.32 -7.97
C LEU A 25 -6.22 17.45 -8.36
N GLU A 26 -7.40 18.05 -8.60
CA GLU A 26 -8.58 17.32 -9.07
C GLU A 26 -8.31 16.61 -10.40
N SER A 27 -7.66 17.31 -11.34
CA SER A 27 -7.27 16.75 -12.63
C SER A 27 -6.32 15.57 -12.49
N ILE A 28 -5.31 15.68 -11.62
CA ILE A 28 -4.36 14.60 -11.32
C ILE A 28 -5.09 13.40 -10.71
N LEU A 29 -5.91 13.62 -9.67
CA LEU A 29 -6.65 12.55 -9.00
C LEU A 29 -7.60 11.83 -9.98
N ARG A 30 -8.27 12.58 -10.86
CA ARG A 30 -9.15 12.00 -11.89
C ARG A 30 -8.38 11.11 -12.86
N LYS A 31 -7.21 11.57 -13.34
CA LYS A 31 -6.35 10.79 -14.23
C LYS A 31 -5.82 9.54 -13.54
N SER A 32 -5.33 9.65 -12.30
CA SER A 32 -4.85 8.52 -11.51
C SER A 32 -5.96 7.49 -11.25
N TRP A 33 -7.16 7.93 -10.89
CA TRP A 33 -8.31 7.03 -10.71
C TRP A 33 -8.74 6.35 -12.01
N TYR A 34 -8.68 7.06 -13.13
CA TYR A 34 -8.93 6.46 -14.44
C TYR A 34 -7.89 5.37 -14.75
N HIS A 35 -6.61 5.66 -14.55
CA HIS A 35 -5.51 4.73 -14.78
C HIS A 35 -5.61 3.47 -13.91
N LEU A 36 -5.91 3.62 -12.62
CA LEU A 36 -6.12 2.49 -11.70
C LEU A 36 -7.30 1.61 -12.14
N ARG A 37 -8.44 2.20 -12.54
CA ARG A 37 -9.58 1.39 -13.00
C ARG A 37 -9.28 0.68 -14.32
N LEU A 38 -8.52 1.33 -15.21
CA LEU A 38 -8.08 0.70 -16.44
C LEU A 38 -7.13 -0.45 -16.18
N SER A 39 -6.18 -0.32 -15.26
CA SER A 39 -5.23 -1.40 -14.96
C SER A 39 -5.90 -2.65 -14.43
N VAL A 40 -6.96 -2.49 -13.64
CA VAL A 40 -7.75 -3.62 -13.13
C VAL A 40 -8.61 -4.27 -14.24
N ARG A 41 -9.15 -3.50 -15.17
CA ARG A 41 -10.02 -4.02 -16.25
C ARG A 41 -9.25 -4.56 -17.45
N HIS A 42 -8.09 -4.00 -17.75
CA HIS A 42 -7.28 -4.29 -18.93
C HIS A 42 -5.80 -4.46 -18.57
N PRO A 43 -5.44 -5.43 -17.70
CA PRO A 43 -4.08 -5.59 -17.18
C PRO A 43 -3.03 -5.87 -18.26
N SER A 44 -3.42 -6.39 -19.43
CA SER A 44 -2.51 -6.61 -20.56
C SER A 44 -2.06 -5.33 -21.27
N ARG A 45 -2.77 -4.21 -21.06
CA ARG A 45 -2.47 -2.91 -21.68
C ARG A 45 -1.96 -1.90 -20.67
N VAL A 46 -2.48 -1.98 -19.45
CA VAL A 46 -2.14 -1.07 -18.37
C VAL A 46 -1.75 -1.94 -17.17
N PRO A 47 -0.47 -1.96 -16.78
CA PRO A 47 -0.01 -2.78 -15.65
C PRO A 47 -0.79 -2.47 -14.37
N THR A 48 -1.18 -3.52 -13.66
CA THR A 48 -1.72 -3.43 -12.30
C THR A 48 -0.59 -3.40 -11.28
N TRP A 49 -0.93 -3.13 -10.02
CA TRP A 49 -0.01 -3.26 -8.91
C TRP A 49 0.31 -4.74 -8.66
N ASP A 50 1.57 -5.05 -8.40
CA ASP A 50 1.99 -6.41 -8.02
C ASP A 50 1.51 -6.74 -6.59
N ALA A 51 1.65 -5.78 -5.68
CA ALA A 51 1.25 -5.93 -4.28
C ALA A 51 0.69 -4.62 -3.69
N ILE A 52 -0.22 -4.77 -2.73
CA ILE A 52 -0.71 -3.72 -1.83
C ILE A 52 -0.53 -4.24 -0.41
N VAL A 53 0.30 -3.55 0.37
CA VAL A 53 0.57 -3.91 1.77
C VAL A 53 0.13 -2.75 2.67
N LEU A 54 -0.71 -3.03 3.65
CA LEU A 54 -1.19 -2.05 4.63
C LEU A 54 -0.57 -2.36 6.00
N THR A 55 0.18 -1.41 6.55
CA THR A 55 0.66 -1.47 7.93
C THR A 55 -0.46 -1.05 8.88
N ALA A 56 -0.68 -1.81 9.95
CA ALA A 56 -1.70 -1.56 10.95
C ALA A 56 -1.06 -1.43 12.34
N ALA A 57 -1.54 -0.52 13.17
CA ALA A 57 -0.95 -0.32 14.50
C ALA A 57 -1.36 -1.42 15.51
N SER A 58 -2.37 -2.23 15.17
CA SER A 58 -2.81 -3.35 16.01
C SER A 58 -3.32 -4.53 15.17
N PRO A 59 -3.39 -5.75 15.74
CA PRO A 59 -3.98 -6.91 15.07
C PRO A 59 -5.44 -6.70 14.64
N GLU A 60 -6.26 -6.05 15.46
CA GLU A 60 -7.68 -5.80 15.15
C GLU A 60 -7.82 -4.85 13.95
N GLN A 61 -6.93 -3.86 13.83
CA GLN A 61 -6.88 -3.00 12.64
C GLN A 61 -6.48 -3.80 11.40
N ALA A 62 -5.52 -4.71 11.52
CA ALA A 62 -5.09 -5.56 10.41
C ALA A 62 -6.24 -6.46 9.91
N GLU A 63 -7.02 -7.07 10.81
CA GLU A 63 -8.20 -7.87 10.43
C GLU A 63 -9.24 -7.05 9.65
N LEU A 64 -9.53 -5.83 10.10
CA LEU A 64 -10.44 -4.92 9.40
C LEU A 64 -9.92 -4.56 8.02
N TYR A 65 -8.61 -4.29 7.89
CA TYR A 65 -7.98 -4.00 6.60
C TYR A 65 -8.00 -5.20 5.66
N GLU A 66 -7.76 -6.40 6.17
CA GLU A 66 -7.83 -7.63 5.38
C GLU A 66 -9.24 -7.84 4.80
N TRP A 67 -10.28 -7.60 5.60
CA TRP A 67 -11.66 -7.63 5.11
C TRP A 67 -11.91 -6.59 4.00
N GLN A 68 -11.39 -5.37 4.15
CA GLN A 68 -11.53 -4.31 3.15
C GLN A 68 -10.80 -4.66 1.84
N LEU A 69 -9.58 -5.17 1.93
CA LEU A 69 -8.78 -5.63 0.79
C LEU A 69 -9.50 -6.77 0.05
N SER A 70 -9.94 -7.79 0.79
CA SER A 70 -10.72 -8.91 0.26
C SER A 70 -12.00 -8.46 -0.43
N ARG A 71 -12.74 -7.52 0.18
CA ARG A 71 -13.92 -6.92 -0.44
C ARG A 71 -13.58 -6.14 -1.70
N ALA A 72 -12.50 -5.37 -1.71
CA ALA A 72 -12.07 -4.60 -2.87
C ALA A 72 -11.67 -5.50 -4.05
N LYS A 73 -10.99 -6.62 -3.80
CA LYS A 73 -10.73 -7.66 -4.81
C LYS A 73 -12.03 -8.25 -5.36
N ARG A 74 -12.95 -8.68 -4.49
CA ARG A 74 -14.25 -9.24 -4.89
C ARG A 74 -15.09 -8.29 -5.75
N MET A 75 -15.02 -6.99 -5.51
CA MET A 75 -15.73 -5.98 -6.30
C MET A 75 -14.97 -5.54 -7.57
N GLY A 76 -13.82 -6.16 -7.89
CA GLY A 76 -13.02 -5.79 -9.06
C GLY A 76 -12.43 -4.38 -8.98
N ARG A 77 -12.12 -3.89 -7.77
CA ARG A 77 -11.41 -2.61 -7.54
C ARG A 77 -9.91 -2.79 -7.40
N ILE A 78 -9.49 -3.99 -7.04
CA ILE A 78 -8.11 -4.46 -7.03
C ILE A 78 -8.09 -5.68 -7.95
N ALA A 79 -7.05 -5.82 -8.78
CA ALA A 79 -6.93 -6.97 -9.64
C ALA A 79 -6.81 -8.27 -8.81
N SER A 80 -7.38 -9.36 -9.29
CA SER A 80 -7.30 -10.66 -8.61
C SER A 80 -5.85 -11.12 -8.42
N SER A 81 -4.99 -10.80 -9.39
CA SER A 81 -3.55 -11.09 -9.40
C SER A 81 -2.73 -10.23 -8.44
N THR A 82 -3.25 -9.09 -7.97
CA THR A 82 -2.53 -8.24 -7.00
C THR A 82 -2.50 -8.91 -5.64
N VAL A 83 -1.30 -9.10 -5.09
CA VAL A 83 -1.11 -9.57 -3.71
C VAL A 83 -1.60 -8.50 -2.74
N THR A 84 -2.35 -8.91 -1.72
CA THR A 84 -2.88 -8.00 -0.69
C THR A 84 -2.54 -8.55 0.68
N LEU A 85 -1.94 -7.72 1.55
CA LEU A 85 -1.56 -8.10 2.91
C LEU A 85 -1.86 -6.95 3.88
N ALA A 86 -2.51 -7.26 5.00
CA ALA A 86 -2.52 -6.39 6.17
C ALA A 86 -1.47 -6.88 7.20
N VAL A 87 -0.56 -6.00 7.61
CA VAL A 87 0.58 -6.34 8.48
C VAL A 87 0.47 -5.53 9.77
N PRO A 88 0.16 -6.16 10.92
CA PRO A 88 0.15 -5.46 12.19
C PRO A 88 1.57 -5.16 12.68
N ASP A 89 1.72 -4.08 13.43
CA ASP A 89 2.92 -3.82 14.22
C ASP A 89 3.13 -4.97 15.22
N PRO A 90 4.37 -5.49 15.37
CA PRO A 90 4.68 -6.58 16.28
C PRO A 90 4.43 -6.16 17.73
N GLU A 91 3.98 -7.11 18.55
CA GLU A 91 3.66 -6.92 19.98
C GLU A 91 2.62 -5.82 20.26
N GLY A 92 1.86 -5.36 19.25
CA GLY A 92 0.91 -4.25 19.40
C GLY A 92 1.56 -2.90 19.79
N ALA A 93 2.89 -2.80 19.69
CA ALA A 93 3.63 -1.60 20.00
C ALA A 93 3.77 -0.75 18.74
N ARG A 94 3.50 0.56 18.84
CA ARG A 94 3.66 1.46 17.70
C ARG A 94 5.15 1.68 17.39
N ILE A 95 5.69 0.92 16.44
CA ILE A 95 7.12 0.87 16.10
C ILE A 95 7.60 2.04 15.21
N GLY A 96 6.68 2.92 14.78
CA GLY A 96 6.96 4.05 13.89
C GLY A 96 6.97 3.65 12.41
N SER A 97 6.90 4.64 11.51
CA SER A 97 6.66 4.39 10.08
C SER A 97 7.80 3.64 9.37
N GLY A 98 9.05 3.92 9.74
CA GLY A 98 10.22 3.25 9.15
C GLY A 98 10.25 1.76 9.48
N ALA A 99 10.11 1.41 10.77
CA ALA A 99 10.07 0.03 11.20
C ALA A 99 8.83 -0.71 10.65
N ALA A 100 7.66 -0.05 10.61
CA ALA A 100 6.45 -0.60 10.00
C ALA A 100 6.65 -0.90 8.50
N THR A 101 7.36 -0.03 7.77
CA THR A 101 7.70 -0.24 6.36
C THR A 101 8.62 -1.45 6.18
N LEU A 102 9.65 -1.59 7.02
CA LEU A 102 10.54 -2.76 6.98
C LEU A 102 9.79 -4.06 7.31
N ASN A 103 8.90 -4.03 8.30
CA ASN A 103 8.05 -5.16 8.65
C ASN A 103 7.14 -5.55 7.47
N ALA A 104 6.51 -4.58 6.81
CA ALA A 104 5.68 -4.81 5.63
C ALA A 104 6.46 -5.46 4.47
N ILE A 105 7.68 -4.99 4.19
CA ILE A 105 8.54 -5.56 3.14
C ILE A 105 8.95 -6.99 3.52
N SER A 106 9.34 -7.22 4.78
CA SER A 106 9.69 -8.56 5.29
C SER A 106 8.51 -9.54 5.15
N ALA A 107 7.31 -9.13 5.56
CA ALA A 107 6.10 -9.93 5.44
C ALA A 107 5.76 -10.24 3.97
N LEU A 108 5.91 -9.27 3.06
CA LEU A 108 5.70 -9.49 1.63
C LEU A 108 6.72 -10.46 1.03
N ALA A 109 8.00 -10.34 1.39
CA ALA A 109 9.04 -11.25 0.94
C ALA A 109 8.77 -12.69 1.39
N ARG A 110 8.41 -12.88 2.67
CA ARG A 110 8.00 -14.19 3.21
C ARG A 110 6.77 -14.75 2.50
N HIS A 111 5.78 -13.91 2.19
CA HIS A 111 4.60 -14.32 1.44
C HIS A 111 4.97 -14.87 0.05
N PHE A 112 5.84 -14.18 -0.68
CA PHE A 112 6.31 -14.65 -1.99
C PHE A 112 7.14 -15.93 -1.91
N GLN A 113 7.95 -16.10 -0.87
CA GLN A 113 8.67 -17.36 -0.65
C GLN A 113 7.69 -18.52 -0.45
N CYS A 114 6.66 -18.35 0.38
CA CYS A 114 5.63 -19.39 0.58
C CYS A 114 4.87 -19.71 -0.70
N LEU A 115 4.53 -18.71 -1.53
CA LEU A 115 3.91 -18.95 -2.85
C LEU A 115 4.85 -19.69 -3.80
N GLY A 116 6.14 -19.36 -3.79
CA GLY A 116 7.17 -20.04 -4.56
C GLY A 116 7.34 -21.51 -4.15
N VAL A 117 7.34 -21.78 -2.84
CA VAL A 117 7.41 -23.14 -2.26
C VAL A 117 6.14 -23.96 -2.58
N ALA A 118 4.96 -23.35 -2.54
CA ALA A 118 3.72 -24.03 -2.93
C ALA A 118 3.67 -24.38 -4.43
N THR A 119 4.38 -23.63 -5.27
CA THR A 119 4.47 -23.89 -6.71
C THR A 119 5.46 -25.02 -7.04
N THR A 120 6.47 -25.25 -6.20
CA THR A 120 7.43 -26.36 -6.34
C THR A 120 7.04 -27.64 -5.61
N GLN A 121 6.02 -27.62 -4.74
CA GLN A 121 5.56 -28.83 -4.04
C GLN A 121 4.96 -29.90 -4.98
N GLY A 122 4.65 -29.57 -6.24
CA GLY A 122 4.26 -30.54 -7.26
C GLY A 122 5.42 -31.35 -7.88
N GLU A 123 6.67 -30.99 -7.58
CA GLU A 123 7.87 -31.59 -8.20
C GLU A 123 8.87 -32.18 -7.18
N LEU A 124 8.56 -32.12 -5.89
CA LEU A 124 9.44 -32.60 -4.80
C LEU A 124 8.98 -33.91 -4.13
N ASP A 125 7.99 -34.61 -4.67
CA ASP A 125 7.69 -36.00 -4.27
C ASP A 125 8.72 -37.03 -4.83
N LYS A 126 9.84 -36.56 -5.42
CA LYS A 126 10.85 -37.45 -6.04
C LYS A 126 12.32 -37.22 -5.69
N VAL A 127 12.67 -36.28 -4.83
CA VAL A 127 14.05 -36.20 -4.32
C VAL A 127 14.00 -35.94 -2.82
N GLY A 128 14.60 -36.86 -2.08
CA GLY A 128 14.47 -36.99 -0.64
C GLY A 128 15.03 -35.83 0.18
N SER A 129 14.52 -35.76 1.41
CA SER A 129 15.23 -35.47 2.65
C SER A 129 16.48 -34.59 2.54
N ASP A 130 16.31 -33.30 2.86
CA ASP A 130 17.12 -32.54 3.83
C ASP A 130 16.96 -31.05 3.56
N ILE A 131 15.93 -30.43 4.16
CA ILE A 131 15.95 -28.98 4.39
C ILE A 131 15.44 -28.75 5.81
N ASP A 132 16.37 -28.78 6.76
CA ASP A 132 16.15 -28.24 8.11
C ASP A 132 16.07 -26.71 8.02
N VAL A 133 14.84 -26.17 8.15
CA VAL A 133 14.61 -24.73 8.30
C VAL A 133 14.80 -24.38 9.78
N TYR A 134 16.01 -23.94 10.14
CA TYR A 134 16.28 -23.40 11.47
C TYR A 134 15.60 -22.04 11.65
N TRP A 135 14.58 -22.00 12.51
CA TRP A 135 14.09 -20.76 13.10
C TRP A 135 14.99 -20.39 14.28
N ILE A 136 15.70 -19.27 14.19
CA ILE A 136 16.37 -18.67 15.34
C ILE A 136 15.33 -17.80 16.06
N SER A 137 14.82 -18.29 17.18
CA SER A 137 14.04 -17.48 18.14
C SER A 137 15.01 -16.58 18.90
N PHE A 138 14.86 -15.27 18.71
CA PHE A 138 15.64 -14.25 19.43
C PHE A 138 14.81 -13.78 20.63
N GLU A 139 14.76 -14.58 21.70
CA GLU A 139 14.08 -14.21 22.96
C GLU A 139 14.98 -14.18 24.20
N GLU A 140 16.30 -14.38 24.07
CA GLU A 140 17.23 -14.10 25.18
C GLU A 140 18.54 -13.52 24.66
N LEU A 141 18.63 -12.19 24.60
CA LEU A 141 19.86 -11.40 24.66
C LEU A 141 19.60 -10.03 25.28
#